data_AF-A0A9W9D6M2-F1
#
_entry.id   AF-A0A9W9D6M2-F1
#
_cell.length_a   1.000
_cell.length_b   1.000
_cell.length_c   1.000
_cell.angle_alpha   90.00
_cell.angle_beta   90.00
_cell.angle_gamma   90.00
#
_symmetry.space_group_name_H-M   'P 1'
#
loop_
_entity.id
_entity.type
_entity.pdbx_description
1 polymer ?
#
loop_
_entity_poly.entity_id
_entity_poly.type
_entity_poly.pdbx_seq_one_letter_code
_entity_poly.pdbx_strand_id
1 'polypeptide(L)'
;MIVTIDDYRGTSIAKPGSRHLRDEELIDDGSKFTVANAGDLMLKLQALHRLLIHAPVEHHSRLPLDDILKAAPPRTYVDGSENVYFAVKGLSWPSKIPEAFIEAYRDVLQSRPFTNKYIYKPRSPVRLDIMRVSKALHKETADRFFNGSTLYIEAYPDLRRGVWIQSYFTRTTTIEYVARVMRMSHAAKSRVVQLELRIFPEDAASPINSFHAEQLDTSSLRRICTELPNLKTILISFEKIPNRLCLLDGRARWPNQASFYSGQRLTLAWIHAQLPREGPRIVWDMTHFRHSIDDPALLRKEVLSQPMMKESIASDGALDLARSANATQEDSQRWSEIRYIVSEAVAPRRSNIFSLG
;
A
#
# COMPACT_ATOMS: atom_id res chain seq x y z
N MET A 1 5.58 -37.65 21.80
CA MET A 1 5.22 -37.94 20.40
C MET A 1 4.68 -36.66 19.79
N ILE A 2 5.57 -35.91 19.14
CA ILE A 2 5.29 -34.66 18.43
C ILE A 2 6.10 -34.77 17.14
N VAL A 3 5.41 -34.74 16.01
CA VAL A 3 5.95 -34.91 14.66
C VAL A 3 6.50 -33.56 14.20
N THR A 4 7.79 -33.50 13.90
CA THR A 4 8.46 -32.33 13.32
C THR A 4 8.38 -32.40 11.79
N ILE A 5 7.95 -31.29 11.18
CA ILE A 5 7.88 -31.09 9.72
C ILE A 5 9.32 -30.81 9.24
N ASP A 6 10.11 -31.87 9.13
CA ASP A 6 11.27 -31.96 8.24
C ASP A 6 10.83 -32.85 7.07
N ASP A 7 10.34 -32.25 5.99
CA ASP A 7 10.35 -32.85 4.64
C ASP A 7 9.68 -31.91 3.62
N TYR A 8 10.40 -30.87 3.21
CA TYR A 8 10.20 -30.24 1.89
C TYR A 8 11.54 -29.76 1.33
N ARG A 9 12.52 -30.69 1.24
CA ARG A 9 13.60 -30.57 0.27
C ARG A 9 13.10 -31.05 -1.09
N GLY A 10 12.41 -30.16 -1.81
CA GLY A 10 12.19 -30.33 -3.23
C GLY A 10 13.48 -30.07 -3.99
N THR A 11 14.18 -31.14 -4.37
CA THR A 11 15.24 -31.13 -5.37
C THR A 11 14.69 -30.68 -6.72
N SER A 12 14.87 -29.42 -7.09
CA SER A 12 14.67 -28.99 -8.47
C SER A 12 15.90 -29.39 -9.29
N ILE A 13 15.75 -30.48 -10.04
CA ILE A 13 16.66 -30.87 -11.11
C ILE A 13 16.69 -29.73 -12.14
N ALA A 14 17.85 -29.11 -12.31
CA ALA A 14 18.09 -28.10 -13.32
C ALA A 14 17.94 -28.72 -14.73
N LYS A 15 17.11 -28.12 -15.58
CA LYS A 15 17.16 -28.36 -17.02
C LYS A 15 18.24 -27.46 -17.63
N PRO A 16 19.16 -27.97 -18.46
CA PRO A 16 20.13 -27.15 -19.15
C PRO A 16 19.51 -26.60 -20.44
N GLY A 17 19.68 -25.30 -20.69
CA GLY A 17 19.51 -24.74 -22.04
C GLY A 17 18.78 -23.40 -22.09
N SER A 18 19.54 -22.31 -22.03
CA SER A 18 19.57 -21.29 -23.09
C SER A 18 20.47 -20.14 -22.62
N ARG A 19 21.61 -19.99 -23.30
CA ARG A 19 22.56 -18.90 -23.09
C ARG A 19 21.97 -17.63 -23.72
N HIS A 20 21.70 -16.62 -22.90
CA HIS A 20 21.78 -15.24 -23.34
C HIS A 20 22.77 -14.49 -22.44
N LEU A 21 23.70 -13.81 -23.09
CA LEU A 21 24.87 -13.16 -22.54
C LEU A 21 24.55 -11.77 -21.99
N ARG A 22 25.19 -11.46 -20.84
CA ARG A 22 25.54 -10.15 -20.28
C ARG A 22 24.44 -9.35 -19.57
N ASP A 23 24.34 -9.59 -18.27
CA ASP A 23 24.94 -8.68 -17.29
C ASP A 23 25.70 -9.55 -16.28
N GLU A 24 26.77 -9.04 -15.68
CA GLU A 24 27.49 -9.72 -14.59
C GLU A 24 26.57 -9.81 -13.37
N GLU A 25 25.66 -10.79 -13.35
CA GLU A 25 25.14 -11.31 -12.11
C GLU A 25 26.34 -11.86 -11.35
N LEU A 26 26.83 -11.07 -10.39
CA LEU A 26 27.51 -11.60 -9.21
C LEU A 26 26.55 -12.61 -8.60
N ILE A 27 26.60 -13.84 -9.11
CA ILE A 27 26.07 -15.02 -8.45
C ILE A 27 26.77 -15.01 -7.11
N ASP A 28 26.05 -14.63 -6.06
CA ASP A 28 26.46 -14.94 -4.69
C ASP A 28 26.76 -16.44 -4.72
N ASP A 29 28.04 -16.82 -4.53
CA ASP A 29 28.66 -18.08 -5.00
C ASP A 29 28.04 -19.39 -4.43
N GLY A 30 26.82 -19.33 -3.87
CA GLY A 30 26.26 -20.36 -3.02
C GLY A 30 27.08 -20.53 -1.74
N SER A 31 28.08 -19.67 -1.52
CA SER A 31 28.89 -19.67 -0.32
C SER A 31 27.96 -19.37 0.85
N LYS A 32 27.86 -20.33 1.78
CA LYS A 32 26.99 -20.19 2.95
C LYS A 32 27.39 -18.89 3.65
N PHE A 33 26.46 -17.94 3.76
CA PHE A 33 26.67 -16.76 4.60
C PHE A 33 27.10 -17.24 5.98
N THR A 34 28.24 -16.74 6.50
CA THR A 34 28.82 -17.19 7.77
C THR A 34 28.70 -16.12 8.84
N VAL A 35 29.02 -16.47 10.10
CA VAL A 35 29.12 -15.50 11.19
C VAL A 35 30.19 -14.43 10.90
N ALA A 36 31.28 -14.78 10.20
CA ALA A 36 32.28 -13.80 9.80
C ALA A 36 31.72 -12.78 8.78
N ASN A 37 30.92 -13.24 7.80
CA ASN A 37 30.22 -12.34 6.87
C ASN A 37 29.22 -11.43 7.60
N ALA A 38 28.58 -11.94 8.66
CA ALA A 38 27.69 -11.14 9.50
C ALA A 38 28.45 -10.07 10.29
N GLY A 39 29.69 -10.36 10.72
CA GLY A 39 30.59 -9.37 11.31
C GLY A 39 30.92 -8.22 10.36
N ASP A 40 31.27 -8.53 9.10
CA ASP A 40 31.51 -7.53 8.06
C ASP A 40 30.26 -6.69 7.78
N LEU A 41 29.10 -7.34 7.64
CA LEU A 41 27.81 -6.67 7.49
C LEU A 41 27.54 -5.71 8.65
N MET A 42 27.77 -6.15 9.89
CA MET A 42 27.56 -5.33 11.07
C MET A 42 28.45 -4.08 11.05
N LEU A 43 29.73 -4.22 10.70
CA LEU A 43 30.66 -3.10 10.64
C LEU A 43 30.27 -2.09 9.55
N LYS A 44 29.84 -2.56 8.38
CA LYS A 44 29.32 -1.69 7.31
C LYS A 44 28.09 -0.91 7.77
N LEU A 45 27.15 -1.56 8.43
CA LEU A 45 25.95 -0.91 8.99
C LEU A 45 26.30 0.09 10.10
N GLN A 46 27.27 -0.21 10.95
CA GLN A 46 27.76 0.70 11.99
C GLN A 46 28.49 1.92 11.39
N ALA A 47 29.30 1.72 10.36
CA ALA A 47 29.97 2.79 9.64
C ALA A 47 28.96 3.73 8.96
N LEU A 48 27.95 3.16 8.28
CA LEU A 48 26.81 3.92 7.73
C LEU A 48 26.10 4.72 8.81
N HIS A 49 25.78 4.08 9.93
CA HIS A 49 25.12 4.74 11.05
C HIS A 49 25.93 5.92 11.60
N ARG A 50 27.24 5.74 11.82
CA ARG A 50 28.13 6.80 12.30
C ARG A 50 28.19 7.95 11.31
N LEU A 51 28.33 7.66 10.01
CA LEU A 51 28.40 8.70 8.98
C LEU A 51 27.11 9.54 8.95
N LEU A 52 25.94 8.89 9.06
CA LEU A 52 24.64 9.55 9.02
C LEU A 52 24.31 10.32 10.32
N ILE A 53 24.86 9.96 11.46
CA ILE A 53 24.64 10.71 12.72
C ILE A 53 25.46 11.99 12.77
N HIS A 54 26.68 11.99 12.22
CA HIS A 54 27.60 13.12 12.36
C HIS A 54 27.45 14.17 11.25
N ALA A 55 26.64 13.89 10.23
CA ALA A 55 26.33 14.83 9.17
C ALA A 55 24.94 15.46 9.38
N PRO A 56 24.77 16.76 9.08
CA PRO A 56 23.46 17.36 8.91
C PRO A 56 22.72 16.74 7.72
N VAL A 57 21.39 16.61 7.82
CA VAL A 57 20.56 15.91 6.82
C VAL A 57 20.67 16.55 5.43
N GLU A 58 20.88 17.86 5.37
CA GLU A 58 21.06 18.65 4.15
C GLU A 58 22.30 18.21 3.36
N HIS A 59 23.28 17.63 4.04
CA HIS A 59 24.53 17.15 3.45
C HIS A 59 24.51 15.66 3.11
N HIS A 60 23.45 14.93 3.47
CA HIS A 60 23.41 13.48 3.30
C HIS A 60 23.45 13.03 1.84
N SER A 61 22.96 13.84 0.91
CA SER A 61 23.05 13.59 -0.53
C SER A 61 24.47 13.63 -1.10
N ARG A 62 25.41 14.24 -0.36
CA ARG A 62 26.82 14.40 -0.74
C ARG A 62 27.74 13.44 0.01
N LEU A 63 27.20 12.62 0.91
CA LEU A 63 27.99 11.68 1.68
C LEU A 63 28.55 10.55 0.79
N PRO A 64 29.81 10.14 0.98
CA PRO A 64 30.43 9.06 0.22
C PRO A 64 29.96 7.68 0.73
N LEU A 65 28.66 7.40 0.63
CA LEU A 65 28.06 6.15 1.14
C LEU A 65 28.65 4.90 0.48
N ASP A 66 29.02 4.99 -0.81
CA ASP A 66 29.59 3.85 -1.55
C ASP A 66 31.02 3.51 -1.09
N ASP A 67 31.74 4.45 -0.48
CA ASP A 67 33.10 4.20 0.01
C ASP A 67 33.08 3.29 1.24
N ILE A 68 31.97 3.26 1.99
CA ILE A 68 31.76 2.32 3.10
C ILE A 68 31.64 0.88 2.58
N LEU A 69 31.07 0.69 1.39
CA LEU A 69 30.94 -0.64 0.77
C LEU A 69 32.29 -1.21 0.32
N LYS A 70 33.18 -0.32 -0.11
CA LYS A 70 34.52 -0.66 -0.64
C LYS A 70 35.56 -0.87 0.45
N ALA A 71 35.27 -0.53 1.69
CA ALA A 71 36.19 -0.75 2.81
C ALA A 71 36.52 -2.26 2.92
N ALA A 72 37.82 -2.58 2.90
CA ALA A 72 38.30 -3.96 2.89
C ALA A 72 37.85 -4.72 4.16
N PRO A 73 37.46 -6.00 4.03
CA PRO A 73 36.84 -6.72 5.13
C PRO A 73 37.85 -7.04 6.24
N PRO A 74 37.49 -6.89 7.52
CA PRO A 74 38.23 -7.56 8.58
C PRO A 74 37.97 -9.07 8.49
N ARG A 75 39.04 -9.86 8.39
CA ARG A 75 38.98 -11.33 8.51
C ARG A 75 38.82 -11.80 9.96
N THR A 76 38.37 -10.91 10.83
CA THR A 76 38.32 -11.11 12.27
C THR A 76 36.87 -11.16 12.72
N TYR A 77 36.58 -12.13 13.59
CA TYR A 77 35.31 -12.21 14.29
C TYR A 77 35.04 -10.89 15.04
N VAL A 78 33.79 -10.42 14.97
CA VAL A 78 33.33 -9.21 15.67
C VAL A 78 32.29 -9.64 16.69
N ASP A 79 32.47 -9.22 17.94
CA ASP A 79 31.53 -9.52 19.02
C ASP A 79 30.10 -9.06 18.67
N GLY A 80 29.12 -9.95 18.82
CA GLY A 80 27.72 -9.72 18.46
C GLY A 80 27.35 -10.05 17.00
N SER A 81 28.30 -10.54 16.19
CA SER A 81 28.06 -10.96 14.80
C SER A 81 27.06 -12.12 14.67
N GLU A 82 26.88 -12.96 15.70
CA GLU A 82 25.88 -14.03 15.74
C GLU A 82 24.46 -13.50 15.67
N ASN A 83 24.19 -12.38 16.36
CA ASN A 83 22.86 -11.78 16.37
C ASN A 83 22.47 -11.31 14.96
N VAL A 84 23.43 -10.69 14.27
CA VAL A 84 23.25 -10.28 12.88
C VAL A 84 23.09 -11.50 11.98
N TYR A 85 23.92 -12.52 12.16
CA TYR A 85 23.84 -13.78 11.42
C TYR A 85 22.45 -14.42 11.53
N PHE A 86 21.95 -14.62 12.74
CA PHE A 86 20.63 -15.23 12.95
C PHE A 86 19.49 -14.39 12.38
N ALA A 87 19.62 -13.06 12.37
CA ALA A 87 18.63 -12.17 11.78
C ALA A 87 18.55 -12.27 10.25
N VAL A 88 19.68 -12.51 9.57
CA VAL A 88 19.76 -12.41 8.10
C VAL A 88 19.99 -13.73 7.37
N LYS A 89 20.36 -14.83 8.06
CA LYS A 89 20.67 -16.13 7.44
C LYS A 89 19.53 -16.74 6.61
N GLY A 90 18.28 -16.30 6.81
CA GLY A 90 17.12 -16.74 6.05
C GLY A 90 16.90 -15.96 4.74
N LEU A 91 17.69 -14.91 4.49
CA LEU A 91 17.63 -14.12 3.26
C LEU A 91 18.50 -14.79 2.19
N SER A 92 18.11 -14.65 0.93
CA SER A 92 18.90 -15.13 -0.21
C SER A 92 20.00 -14.16 -0.65
N TRP A 93 20.09 -12.98 -0.02
CA TRP A 93 21.02 -11.90 -0.39
C TRP A 93 21.60 -11.14 0.82
N PRO A 94 21.95 -11.79 1.95
CA PRO A 94 22.37 -11.09 3.16
C PRO A 94 23.60 -10.18 2.97
N SER A 95 24.46 -10.51 2.00
CA SER A 95 25.62 -9.69 1.60
C SER A 95 25.25 -8.38 0.93
N LYS A 96 24.07 -8.28 0.30
CA LYS A 96 23.59 -7.10 -0.45
C LYS A 96 22.79 -6.11 0.41
N ILE A 97 22.68 -6.37 1.70
CA ILE A 97 21.95 -5.52 2.65
C ILE A 97 22.48 -4.08 2.69
N PRO A 98 23.80 -3.83 2.75
CA PRO A 98 24.33 -2.47 2.75
C PRO A 98 23.98 -1.70 1.48
N GLU A 99 24.07 -2.34 0.32
CA GLU A 99 23.71 -1.77 -0.98
C GLU A 99 22.23 -1.41 -1.03
N ALA A 100 21.36 -2.37 -0.68
CA ALA A 100 19.92 -2.16 -0.62
C ALA A 100 19.54 -1.03 0.34
N PHE A 101 20.26 -0.91 1.46
CA PHE A 101 20.06 0.15 2.44
C PHE A 101 20.46 1.52 1.88
N ILE A 102 21.62 1.62 1.23
CA ILE A 102 22.09 2.87 0.61
C ILE A 102 21.14 3.33 -0.50
N GLU A 103 20.68 2.40 -1.34
CA GLU A 103 19.67 2.70 -2.37
C GLU A 103 18.37 3.21 -1.75
N ALA A 104 17.84 2.51 -0.75
CA ALA A 104 16.64 2.94 -0.04
C ALA A 104 16.80 4.33 0.56
N TYR A 105 17.96 4.59 1.17
CA TYR A 105 18.25 5.86 1.79
C TYR A 105 18.30 7.01 0.77
N ARG A 106 18.93 6.79 -0.38
CA ARG A 106 18.95 7.75 -1.49
C ARG A 106 17.57 8.06 -2.03
N ASP A 107 16.73 7.03 -2.21
CA ASP A 107 15.35 7.20 -2.66
C ASP A 107 14.55 8.05 -1.67
N VAL A 108 14.72 7.80 -0.36
CA VAL A 108 14.09 8.61 0.70
C VAL A 108 14.55 10.07 0.66
N LEU A 109 15.84 10.34 0.47
CA LEU A 109 16.37 11.70 0.33
C LEU A 109 15.78 12.43 -0.89
N GLN A 110 15.39 11.69 -1.93
CA GLN A 110 14.77 12.22 -3.15
C GLN A 110 13.24 12.22 -3.10
N SER A 111 12.62 11.89 -1.96
CA SER A 111 11.17 11.73 -1.81
C SER A 111 10.57 10.70 -2.79
N ARG A 112 11.32 9.65 -3.11
CA ARG A 112 10.91 8.55 -4.00
C ARG A 112 10.59 7.29 -3.19
N PRO A 113 9.60 6.49 -3.63
CA PRO A 113 9.35 5.19 -3.03
C PRO A 113 10.48 4.21 -3.41
N PHE A 114 11.14 3.62 -2.40
CA PHE A 114 12.16 2.61 -2.62
C PHE A 114 11.55 1.28 -3.07
N THR A 115 12.04 0.73 -4.17
CA THR A 115 11.70 -0.63 -4.62
C THR A 115 12.92 -1.53 -4.43
N ASN A 116 12.84 -2.45 -3.47
CA ASN A 116 13.93 -3.39 -3.20
C ASN A 116 14.04 -4.42 -4.34
N LYS A 117 15.01 -4.22 -5.24
CA LYS A 117 15.29 -5.09 -6.39
C LYS A 117 15.75 -6.49 -5.98
N TYR A 118 16.26 -6.67 -4.76
CA TYR A 118 16.73 -7.96 -4.25
C TYR A 118 15.58 -8.84 -3.75
N ILE A 119 14.36 -8.31 -3.64
CA ILE A 119 13.15 -9.09 -3.34
C ILE A 119 12.58 -9.61 -4.68
N TYR A 120 13.28 -10.55 -5.30
CA TYR A 120 12.75 -11.32 -6.44
C TYR A 120 11.74 -12.37 -5.93
N LYS A 121 10.57 -11.92 -5.44
CA LYS A 121 9.29 -12.67 -5.36
C LYS A 121 8.22 -11.87 -4.62
N PRO A 122 6.92 -12.06 -4.95
CA PRO A 122 5.81 -11.44 -4.23
C PRO A 122 5.55 -12.20 -2.92
N ARG A 123 6.50 -12.17 -1.98
CA ARG A 123 6.30 -12.75 -0.64
C ARG A 123 6.82 -11.84 0.47
N SER A 124 5.84 -11.40 1.25
CA SER A 124 5.89 -10.78 2.57
C SER A 124 6.43 -9.35 2.63
N PRO A 125 5.73 -8.45 3.35
CA PRO A 125 6.15 -7.06 3.50
C PRO A 125 7.55 -6.98 4.13
N VAL A 126 8.34 -6.02 3.66
CA VAL A 126 9.71 -5.74 4.10
C VAL A 126 9.76 -5.67 5.63
N ARG A 127 10.51 -6.58 6.26
CA ARG A 127 10.78 -6.50 7.70
C ARG A 127 11.75 -5.34 7.93
N LEU A 128 11.21 -4.18 8.31
CA LEU A 128 11.99 -2.99 8.72
C LEU A 128 12.72 -3.19 10.07
N ASP A 129 12.75 -4.42 10.60
CA ASP A 129 13.45 -4.77 11.84
C ASP A 129 14.93 -4.37 11.78
N ILE A 130 15.54 -4.36 10.60
CA ILE A 130 16.92 -3.89 10.39
C ILE A 130 17.12 -2.39 10.64
N MET A 131 16.07 -1.58 10.47
CA MET A 131 16.12 -0.14 10.78
C MET A 131 16.21 0.13 12.28
N ARG A 132 15.90 -0.87 13.14
CA ARG A 132 16.02 -0.73 14.60
C ARG A 132 17.46 -0.61 15.08
N VAL A 133 18.44 -0.93 14.25
CA VAL A 133 19.87 -0.80 14.57
C VAL A 133 20.31 0.67 14.66
N SER A 134 19.60 1.59 13.98
CA SER A 134 19.83 3.04 14.08
C SER A 134 18.62 3.72 14.71
N LYS A 135 18.69 4.04 16.02
CA LYS A 135 17.61 4.76 16.72
C LYS A 135 17.30 6.12 16.10
N ALA A 136 18.33 6.83 15.62
CA ALA A 136 18.17 8.13 14.97
C ALA A 136 17.41 8.02 13.64
N LEU A 137 17.76 7.05 12.79
CA LEU A 137 17.04 6.82 11.54
C LEU A 137 15.66 6.23 11.76
N HIS A 138 15.49 5.35 12.75
CA HIS A 138 14.18 4.86 13.12
C HIS A 138 13.28 6.01 13.56
N LYS A 139 13.80 6.95 14.37
CA LYS A 139 13.07 8.16 14.77
C LYS A 139 12.78 9.07 13.58
N GLU A 140 13.76 9.36 12.73
CA GLU A 140 13.56 10.23 11.55
C GLU A 140 12.59 9.61 10.54
N THR A 141 12.70 8.31 10.30
CA THR A 141 11.75 7.55 9.46
C THR A 141 10.37 7.54 10.12
N ALA A 142 10.30 7.29 11.43
CA ALA A 142 9.04 7.33 12.16
C ALA A 142 8.40 8.73 12.10
N ASP A 143 9.19 9.79 12.19
CA ASP A 143 8.67 11.16 12.22
C ASP A 143 8.35 11.66 10.81
N ARG A 144 9.12 11.31 9.77
CA ARG A 144 8.84 11.68 8.37
C ARG A 144 7.72 10.86 7.74
N PHE A 145 7.66 9.56 8.00
CA PHE A 145 6.64 8.69 7.40
C PHE A 145 5.35 8.62 8.22
N PHE A 146 5.37 8.98 9.50
CA PHE A 146 4.19 8.89 10.38
C PHE A 146 3.69 10.22 10.94
N ASN A 147 4.30 11.38 10.69
CA ASN A 147 3.62 12.65 11.02
C ASN A 147 2.52 12.92 9.98
N GLY A 148 1.26 12.78 10.39
CA GLY A 148 0.10 12.91 9.50
C GLY A 148 -0.15 11.66 8.64
N SER A 149 0.28 10.49 9.12
CA SER A 149 0.22 9.25 8.33
C SER A 149 -1.19 8.89 7.88
N THR A 150 -1.28 8.60 6.58
CA THR A 150 -2.41 7.90 5.96
C THR A 150 -2.17 6.39 6.10
N LEU A 151 -3.12 5.68 6.70
CA LEU A 151 -3.17 4.22 6.64
C LEU A 151 -3.90 3.81 5.35
N TYR A 152 -3.35 2.86 4.59
CA TYR A 152 -3.97 2.38 3.36
C TYR A 152 -4.61 1.01 3.56
N ILE A 153 -5.83 0.86 3.07
CA ILE A 153 -6.54 -0.41 2.98
C ILE A 153 -7.10 -0.54 1.57
N GLU A 154 -6.83 -1.67 0.94
CA GLU A 154 -7.40 -2.02 -0.36
C GLU A 154 -8.70 -2.78 -0.11
N ALA A 155 -9.80 -2.39 -0.76
CA ALA A 155 -11.12 -3.01 -0.61
C ALA A 155 -11.65 -3.45 -1.99
N TYR A 156 -12.10 -4.69 -2.12
CA TYR A 156 -12.67 -5.22 -3.36
C TYR A 156 -13.41 -6.53 -3.10
N PRO A 157 -14.49 -6.81 -3.83
CA PRO A 157 -15.30 -8.01 -3.57
C PRO A 157 -14.51 -9.27 -3.95
N ASP A 158 -14.19 -10.18 -3.02
CA ASP A 158 -13.62 -11.50 -3.36
C ASP A 158 -14.72 -12.37 -3.97
N LEU A 159 -14.78 -12.41 -5.31
CA LEU A 159 -15.83 -13.13 -6.05
C LEU A 159 -15.38 -14.54 -6.43
N ARG A 160 -14.11 -14.89 -6.16
CA ARG A 160 -13.49 -16.14 -6.60
C ARG A 160 -13.91 -17.34 -5.75
N ARG A 161 -14.37 -17.11 -4.52
CA ARG A 161 -14.62 -18.20 -3.58
C ARG A 161 -15.97 -18.89 -3.71
N GLY A 162 -16.89 -18.43 -4.55
CA GLY A 162 -18.14 -19.14 -4.89
C GLY A 162 -19.04 -19.55 -3.71
N VAL A 163 -18.76 -19.07 -2.49
CA VAL A 163 -19.35 -19.56 -1.26
C VAL A 163 -19.59 -18.36 -0.35
N TRP A 164 -20.86 -17.99 -0.18
CA TRP A 164 -21.62 -17.60 1.04
C TRP A 164 -20.96 -16.79 2.19
N ILE A 165 -19.74 -16.31 2.04
CA ILE A 165 -19.03 -15.43 2.96
C ILE A 165 -18.45 -14.32 2.08
N GLN A 166 -19.22 -13.24 1.93
CA GLN A 166 -18.81 -12.10 1.13
C GLN A 166 -17.75 -11.29 1.90
N SER A 167 -16.50 -11.74 1.88
CA SER A 167 -15.36 -10.94 2.34
C SER A 167 -14.93 -9.99 1.21
N TYR A 168 -15.10 -8.69 1.40
CA TYR A 168 -14.68 -7.65 0.44
C TYR A 168 -13.17 -7.32 0.51
N PHE A 169 -12.35 -8.33 0.86
CA PHE A 169 -10.89 -8.25 0.96
C PHE A 169 -10.28 -9.63 0.63
N THR A 170 -9.37 -9.77 -0.34
CA THR A 170 -8.73 -11.10 -0.58
C THR A 170 -7.49 -11.39 0.26
N ARG A 171 -7.21 -12.71 0.32
CA ARG A 171 -6.08 -13.57 0.74
C ARG A 171 -5.30 -13.26 2.03
N THR A 172 -5.36 -12.04 2.52
CA THR A 172 -4.91 -11.61 3.83
C THR A 172 -6.06 -10.81 4.44
N THR A 173 -7.03 -11.57 4.96
CA THR A 173 -8.39 -11.17 5.37
C THR A 173 -8.53 -9.83 6.09
N THR A 174 -9.74 -9.28 6.20
CA THR A 174 -10.01 -8.17 7.12
C THR A 174 -9.48 -8.44 8.53
N ILE A 175 -9.46 -9.70 8.95
CA ILE A 175 -8.83 -10.15 10.19
C ILE A 175 -7.34 -9.81 10.22
N GLU A 176 -6.60 -9.87 9.10
CA GLU A 176 -5.20 -9.45 9.03
C GLU A 176 -5.03 -7.95 9.06
N TYR A 177 -5.88 -7.15 8.40
CA TYR A 177 -5.84 -5.69 8.54
C TYR A 177 -6.18 -5.27 9.97
N VAL A 178 -7.26 -5.83 10.53
CA VAL A 178 -7.62 -5.66 11.94
C VAL A 178 -6.46 -6.10 12.84
N ALA A 179 -5.92 -7.31 12.67
CA ALA A 179 -4.80 -7.81 13.49
C ALA A 179 -3.54 -6.95 13.33
N ARG A 180 -3.26 -6.43 12.13
CA ARG A 180 -2.13 -5.54 11.87
C ARG A 180 -2.31 -4.23 12.63
N VAL A 181 -3.48 -3.61 12.53
CA VAL A 181 -3.82 -2.39 13.28
C VAL A 181 -3.76 -2.67 14.78
N MET A 182 -4.35 -3.76 15.25
CA MET A 182 -4.34 -4.17 16.66
C MET A 182 -2.92 -4.37 17.20
N ARG A 183 -1.99 -4.90 16.40
CA ARG A 183 -0.57 -5.09 16.75
C ARG A 183 0.26 -3.80 16.68
N MET A 184 -0.25 -2.72 16.10
CA MET A 184 0.45 -1.43 16.12
C MET A 184 0.58 -0.95 17.56
N SER A 185 1.73 -0.34 17.87
CA SER A 185 1.89 0.35 19.15
C SER A 185 0.90 1.51 19.26
N HIS A 186 0.51 1.86 20.49
CA HIS A 186 -0.37 3.01 20.72
C HIS A 186 0.19 4.29 20.10
N ALA A 187 1.49 4.53 20.21
CA ALA A 187 2.16 5.69 19.61
C ALA A 187 2.01 5.73 18.07
N ALA A 188 2.06 4.58 17.40
CA ALA A 188 1.83 4.50 15.96
C ALA A 188 0.35 4.71 15.61
N LYS A 189 -0.59 4.11 16.37
CA LYS A 189 -2.03 4.31 16.18
C LYS A 189 -2.42 5.78 16.33
N SER A 190 -1.89 6.47 17.33
CA SER A 190 -2.15 7.90 17.57
C SER A 190 -1.61 8.83 16.48
N ARG A 191 -0.71 8.35 15.62
CA ARG A 191 -0.14 9.13 14.51
C ARG A 191 -0.96 9.02 13.22
N VAL A 192 -1.87 8.06 13.14
CA VAL A 192 -2.76 7.89 11.98
C VAL A 192 -3.92 8.87 12.10
N VAL A 193 -3.98 9.82 11.18
CA VAL A 193 -5.05 10.84 11.12
C VAL A 193 -5.99 10.64 9.95
N GLN A 194 -5.56 9.88 8.94
CA GLN A 194 -6.34 9.58 7.75
C GLN A 194 -6.29 8.08 7.46
N LEU A 195 -7.43 7.53 7.04
CA LEU A 195 -7.54 6.18 6.50
C LEU A 195 -7.95 6.29 5.03
N GLU A 196 -7.16 5.75 4.11
CA GLU A 196 -7.52 5.67 2.70
C GLU A 196 -8.01 4.25 2.36
N LEU A 197 -9.28 4.17 1.94
CA LEU A 197 -9.93 2.97 1.43
C LEU A 197 -9.87 3.00 -0.10
N ARG A 198 -8.97 2.20 -0.68
CA ARG A 198 -8.78 2.07 -2.12
C ARG A 198 -9.70 0.99 -2.65
N ILE A 199 -10.70 1.36 -3.41
CA ILE A 199 -11.62 0.42 -4.04
C ILE A 199 -11.00 -0.11 -5.33
N PHE A 200 -10.61 -1.38 -5.30
CA PHE A 200 -10.09 -2.07 -6.47
C PHE A 200 -11.22 -2.72 -7.26
N PRO A 201 -11.10 -2.72 -8.59
CA PRO A 201 -11.99 -3.50 -9.40
C PRO A 201 -11.67 -4.98 -9.34
N GLU A 202 -12.67 -5.79 -9.08
CA GLU A 202 -12.61 -7.20 -9.41
C GLU A 202 -13.43 -7.43 -10.68
N ASP A 203 -12.79 -7.94 -11.73
CA ASP A 203 -13.48 -8.38 -12.94
C ASP A 203 -14.21 -9.69 -12.63
N ALA A 204 -15.43 -9.55 -12.11
CA ALA A 204 -16.35 -10.65 -11.93
C ALA A 204 -16.64 -11.25 -13.32
N ALA A 205 -16.15 -12.46 -13.57
CA ALA A 205 -16.49 -13.21 -14.78
C ALA A 205 -18.00 -13.51 -14.89
N SER A 206 -18.78 -13.25 -13.84
CA SER A 206 -20.22 -13.43 -13.81
C SER A 206 -20.89 -12.23 -13.12
N PRO A 207 -22.03 -11.75 -13.65
CA PRO A 207 -22.82 -10.74 -12.97
C PRO A 207 -23.22 -11.24 -11.58
N ILE A 208 -23.04 -10.38 -10.58
CA ILE A 208 -23.33 -10.69 -9.18
C ILE A 208 -24.85 -10.67 -9.01
N ASN A 209 -25.50 -11.79 -9.32
CA ASN A 209 -26.95 -11.91 -9.31
C ASN A 209 -27.52 -12.15 -7.90
N SER A 210 -26.68 -12.43 -6.90
CA SER A 210 -27.10 -12.72 -5.53
C SER A 210 -26.23 -11.97 -4.52
N PHE A 211 -26.47 -10.66 -4.39
CA PHE A 211 -25.94 -9.86 -3.29
C PHE A 211 -26.83 -10.02 -2.05
N HIS A 212 -26.27 -10.50 -0.95
CA HIS A 212 -26.96 -10.64 0.34
C HIS A 212 -26.29 -9.73 1.38
N ALA A 213 -26.81 -8.50 1.52
CA ALA A 213 -26.29 -7.51 2.45
C ALA A 213 -26.19 -8.01 3.90
N GLU A 214 -27.06 -8.96 4.28
CA GLU A 214 -27.12 -9.55 5.63
C GLU A 214 -25.94 -10.47 5.95
N GLN A 215 -25.20 -10.96 4.96
CA GLN A 215 -24.07 -11.87 5.12
C GLN A 215 -22.71 -11.15 5.14
N LEU A 216 -22.71 -9.82 5.08
CA LEU A 216 -21.52 -9.01 5.15
C LEU A 216 -20.95 -9.02 6.58
N ASP A 217 -19.65 -9.28 6.74
CA ASP A 217 -18.97 -8.92 7.99
C ASP A 217 -19.10 -7.41 8.16
N THR A 218 -19.83 -6.97 9.18
CA THR A 218 -20.12 -5.56 9.46
C THR A 218 -19.20 -4.97 10.54
N SER A 219 -18.25 -5.74 11.05
CA SER A 219 -17.53 -5.40 12.28
C SER A 219 -16.10 -4.91 12.04
N SER A 220 -15.46 -5.33 10.96
CA SER A 220 -14.00 -5.18 10.84
C SER A 220 -13.54 -3.75 10.55
N LEU A 221 -14.17 -3.04 9.59
CA LEU A 221 -13.80 -1.65 9.32
C LEU A 221 -14.14 -0.77 10.52
N ARG A 222 -15.27 -1.04 11.19
CA ARG A 222 -15.64 -0.38 12.43
C ARG A 222 -14.57 -0.56 13.50
N ARG A 223 -14.11 -1.79 13.74
CA ARG A 223 -13.02 -2.11 14.68
C ARG A 223 -11.74 -1.36 14.34
N ILE A 224 -11.35 -1.31 13.07
CA ILE A 224 -10.17 -0.55 12.63
C ILE A 224 -10.33 0.93 12.99
N CYS A 225 -11.48 1.53 12.70
CA CYS A 225 -11.73 2.94 13.03
C CYS A 225 -11.68 3.20 14.54
N THR A 226 -12.24 2.30 15.36
CA THR A 226 -12.22 2.41 16.83
C THR A 226 -10.79 2.32 17.41
N GLU A 227 -9.90 1.57 16.79
CA GLU A 227 -8.51 1.42 17.25
C GLU A 227 -7.58 2.58 16.89
N LEU A 228 -8.05 3.53 16.07
CA LEU A 228 -7.27 4.67 15.61
C LEU A 228 -7.77 5.94 16.29
N PRO A 229 -7.24 6.30 17.48
CA PRO A 229 -7.85 7.31 18.36
C PRO A 229 -7.84 8.74 17.77
N ASN A 230 -6.93 9.01 16.83
CA ASN A 230 -6.79 10.32 16.19
C ASN A 230 -7.26 10.31 14.72
N LEU A 231 -8.00 9.28 14.30
CA LEU A 231 -8.54 9.20 12.95
C LEU A 231 -9.56 10.32 12.72
N LYS A 232 -9.23 11.26 11.83
CA LYS A 232 -10.08 12.42 11.50
C LYS A 232 -10.82 12.23 10.19
N THR A 233 -10.19 11.60 9.21
CA THR A 233 -10.73 11.49 7.85
C THR A 233 -10.66 10.06 7.32
N ILE A 234 -11.69 9.66 6.58
CA ILE A 234 -11.68 8.45 5.76
C ILE A 234 -11.78 8.88 4.30
N LEU A 235 -10.68 8.70 3.57
CA LEU A 235 -10.63 8.94 2.14
C LEU A 235 -11.07 7.70 1.38
N ILE A 236 -12.10 7.83 0.55
CA ILE A 236 -12.50 6.78 -0.39
C ILE A 236 -11.92 7.13 -1.76
N SER A 237 -11.06 6.26 -2.28
CA SER A 237 -10.45 6.37 -3.60
C SER A 237 -10.77 5.14 -4.44
N PHE A 238 -10.68 5.27 -5.75
CA PHE A 238 -10.96 4.19 -6.68
C PHE A 238 -9.79 3.99 -7.62
N GLU A 239 -9.42 2.73 -7.84
CA GLU A 239 -8.36 2.42 -8.78
C GLU A 239 -8.80 2.73 -10.22
N LYS A 240 -7.83 3.14 -11.06
CA LYS A 240 -8.05 3.38 -12.50
C LYS A 240 -8.47 2.07 -13.16
N ILE A 241 -9.54 2.11 -13.97
CA ILE A 241 -9.85 1.01 -14.90
C ILE A 241 -8.60 0.82 -15.79
N PRO A 242 -8.02 -0.38 -15.84
CA PRO A 242 -6.88 -0.63 -16.70
C PRO A 242 -7.26 -0.37 -18.16
N ASN A 243 -6.52 0.49 -18.85
CA ASN A 243 -6.71 0.75 -20.29
C ASN A 243 -6.17 -0.39 -21.18
N ARG A 244 -5.82 -1.54 -20.60
CA ARG A 244 -5.15 -2.65 -21.26
C ARG A 244 -5.72 -3.98 -20.78
N LEU A 245 -5.53 -5.01 -21.60
CA LEU A 245 -5.77 -6.40 -21.25
C LEU A 245 -5.10 -6.73 -19.91
N CYS A 246 -5.92 -7.23 -18.97
CA CYS A 246 -5.45 -7.68 -17.67
C CYS A 246 -5.35 -9.20 -17.69
N LEU A 247 -4.28 -9.75 -17.09
CA LEU A 247 -4.15 -11.17 -16.86
C LEU A 247 -4.92 -11.53 -15.58
N LEU A 248 -6.14 -12.01 -15.74
CA LEU A 248 -6.98 -12.53 -14.67
C LEU A 248 -6.93 -14.06 -14.74
N ASP A 249 -6.39 -14.69 -13.70
CA ASP A 249 -6.20 -16.15 -13.61
C ASP A 249 -5.45 -16.73 -14.82
N GLY A 250 -4.44 -16.00 -15.29
CA GLY A 250 -3.65 -16.38 -16.46
C GLY A 250 -4.34 -16.20 -17.80
N ARG A 251 -5.56 -15.64 -17.83
CA ARG A 251 -6.28 -15.31 -19.07
C ARG A 251 -6.30 -13.81 -19.29
N ALA A 252 -5.89 -13.38 -20.47
CA ALA A 252 -5.97 -11.98 -20.86
C ALA A 252 -7.43 -11.63 -21.14
N ARG A 253 -8.00 -10.69 -20.38
CA ARG A 253 -9.36 -10.17 -20.59
C ARG A 253 -9.38 -8.64 -20.59
N TRP A 254 -10.27 -8.09 -21.39
CA TRP A 254 -10.63 -6.67 -21.29
C TRP A 254 -11.53 -6.48 -20.08
N PRO A 255 -11.29 -5.46 -19.23
CA PRO A 255 -12.16 -5.20 -18.09
C PRO A 255 -13.59 -4.95 -18.57
N ASN A 256 -14.56 -5.71 -18.08
CA ASN A 256 -15.96 -5.39 -18.33
C ASN A 256 -16.36 -4.18 -17.46
N GLN A 257 -16.61 -3.04 -18.11
CA GLN A 257 -16.95 -1.79 -17.44
C GLN A 257 -18.22 -1.92 -16.57
N ALA A 258 -19.21 -2.71 -16.98
CA ALA A 258 -20.42 -2.94 -16.18
C ALA A 258 -20.13 -3.76 -14.90
N SER A 259 -19.30 -4.80 -15.01
CA SER A 259 -18.83 -5.58 -13.84
C SER A 259 -18.02 -4.71 -12.89
N PHE A 260 -17.17 -3.84 -13.43
CA PHE A 260 -16.34 -2.91 -12.68
C PHE A 260 -17.18 -1.98 -11.79
N TYR A 261 -18.14 -1.24 -12.36
CA TYR A 261 -18.99 -0.33 -11.57
C TYR A 261 -19.90 -1.09 -10.60
N SER A 262 -20.33 -2.29 -10.95
CA SER A 262 -21.11 -3.15 -10.05
C SER A 262 -20.30 -3.55 -8.82
N GLY A 263 -19.04 -3.97 -8.99
CA GLY A 263 -18.14 -4.30 -7.90
C GLY A 263 -17.83 -3.11 -6.99
N GLN A 264 -17.61 -1.93 -7.58
CA GLN A 264 -17.43 -0.69 -6.81
C GLN A 264 -18.66 -0.35 -5.98
N ARG A 265 -19.86 -0.38 -6.58
CA ARG A 265 -21.13 -0.08 -5.89
C ARG A 265 -21.35 -1.02 -4.70
N LEU A 266 -21.05 -2.30 -4.88
CA LEU A 266 -21.16 -3.28 -3.81
C LEU A 266 -20.13 -3.03 -2.69
N THR A 267 -18.90 -2.68 -3.05
CA THR A 267 -17.86 -2.34 -2.07
C THR A 267 -18.23 -1.08 -1.28
N LEU A 268 -18.76 -0.06 -1.95
CA LEU A 268 -19.26 1.15 -1.29
C LEU A 268 -20.43 0.84 -0.34
N ALA A 269 -21.38 0.01 -0.75
CA ALA A 269 -22.48 -0.41 0.13
C ALA A 269 -21.96 -1.14 1.38
N TRP A 270 -20.95 -2.00 1.20
CA TRP A 270 -20.28 -2.69 2.30
C TRP A 270 -19.52 -1.73 3.24
N ILE A 271 -18.78 -0.75 2.70
CA ILE A 271 -18.11 0.30 3.48
C ILE A 271 -19.15 1.08 4.27
N HIS A 272 -20.20 1.55 3.60
CA HIS A 272 -21.26 2.35 4.20
C HIS A 272 -21.93 1.67 5.39
N ALA A 273 -22.19 0.35 5.29
CA ALA A 273 -22.79 -0.42 6.37
C ALA A 273 -21.90 -0.52 7.64
N GLN A 274 -20.60 -0.23 7.53
CA GLN A 274 -19.64 -0.41 8.62
C GLN A 274 -19.14 0.86 9.25
N LEU A 275 -19.09 1.94 8.48
CA LEU A 275 -18.63 3.21 9.00
C LEU A 275 -19.50 3.63 10.19
N PRO A 276 -18.87 4.14 11.26
CA PRO A 276 -19.63 4.64 12.40
C PRO A 276 -20.44 5.86 11.93
N ARG A 277 -21.71 5.96 12.36
CA ARG A 277 -22.58 7.11 12.01
C ARG A 277 -22.01 8.43 12.53
N GLU A 278 -21.43 8.39 13.72
CA GLU A 278 -20.68 9.48 14.33
C GLU A 278 -19.21 9.10 14.31
N GLY A 279 -18.37 9.89 13.64
CA GLY A 279 -16.97 9.51 13.48
C GLY A 279 -16.19 10.36 12.50
N PRO A 280 -15.13 9.80 11.89
CA PRO A 280 -14.25 10.54 11.00
C PRO A 280 -15.00 11.01 9.75
N ARG A 281 -14.62 12.19 9.28
CA ARG A 281 -15.19 12.82 8.08
C ARG A 281 -14.87 11.99 6.84
N ILE A 282 -15.90 11.66 6.06
CA ILE A 282 -15.73 10.96 4.78
C ILE A 282 -15.32 11.98 3.73
N VAL A 283 -14.23 11.69 3.03
CA VAL A 283 -13.75 12.50 1.91
C VAL A 283 -13.57 11.62 0.68
N TRP A 284 -13.72 12.19 -0.51
CA TRP A 284 -13.79 11.46 -1.76
C TRP A 284 -12.67 11.87 -2.71
N ASP A 285 -11.99 10.89 -3.30
CA ASP A 285 -11.14 11.09 -4.46
C ASP A 285 -11.97 10.89 -5.73
N MET A 286 -12.22 11.99 -6.44
CA MET A 286 -13.04 12.01 -7.64
C MET A 286 -12.25 11.84 -8.94
N THR A 287 -10.93 11.61 -8.86
CA THR A 287 -10.07 11.33 -10.04
C THR A 287 -10.55 10.12 -10.83
N HIS A 288 -11.31 9.23 -10.19
CA HIS A 288 -11.99 8.10 -10.82
C HIS A 288 -12.96 8.50 -11.93
N PHE A 289 -13.75 9.56 -11.70
CA PHE A 289 -14.78 10.02 -12.62
C PHE A 289 -14.23 10.87 -13.77
N ARG A 290 -12.92 10.79 -14.03
CA ARG A 290 -12.28 11.61 -15.05
C ARG A 290 -12.76 11.39 -16.48
N HIS A 291 -13.39 10.26 -16.72
CA HIS A 291 -14.04 9.92 -17.98
C HIS A 291 -15.38 10.65 -18.18
N SER A 292 -15.96 11.16 -17.09
CA SER A 292 -17.25 11.84 -17.07
C SER A 292 -17.12 13.35 -16.83
N ILE A 293 -15.89 13.87 -16.68
CA ILE A 293 -15.66 15.31 -16.45
C ILE A 293 -16.21 16.16 -17.59
N ASP A 294 -16.09 15.67 -18.83
CA ASP A 294 -16.50 16.41 -20.03
C ASP A 294 -18.03 16.50 -20.18
N ASP A 295 -18.79 15.70 -19.42
CA ASP A 295 -20.26 15.72 -19.36
C ASP A 295 -20.76 15.85 -17.90
N PRO A 296 -21.01 17.09 -17.43
CA PRO A 296 -21.50 17.34 -16.08
C PRO A 296 -22.82 16.63 -15.75
N ALA A 297 -23.68 16.34 -16.74
CA ALA A 297 -24.94 15.64 -16.52
C ALA A 297 -24.70 14.15 -16.27
N LEU A 298 -23.78 13.53 -17.02
CA LEU A 298 -23.32 12.17 -16.77
C LEU A 298 -22.64 12.05 -15.41
N LEU A 299 -21.71 12.95 -15.09
CA LEU A 299 -21.04 12.97 -13.79
C LEU A 299 -22.04 13.10 -12.64
N ARG A 300 -23.02 14.02 -12.74
CA ARG A 300 -24.07 14.18 -11.74
C ARG A 300 -24.89 12.89 -11.59
N LYS A 301 -25.24 12.24 -12.69
CA LYS A 301 -25.97 10.96 -12.67
C LYS A 301 -25.16 9.87 -11.97
N GLU A 302 -23.88 9.75 -12.27
CA GLU A 302 -22.98 8.76 -11.63
C GLU A 302 -22.83 9.02 -10.14
N VAL A 303 -22.55 10.26 -9.74
CA VAL A 303 -22.42 10.66 -8.33
C VAL A 303 -23.72 10.37 -7.56
N LEU A 304 -24.87 10.81 -8.08
CA LEU A 304 -26.16 10.63 -7.42
C LEU A 304 -26.68 9.18 -7.49
N SER A 305 -26.11 8.34 -8.34
CA SER A 305 -26.41 6.90 -8.36
C SER A 305 -25.75 6.14 -7.22
N GLN A 306 -24.71 6.70 -6.59
CA GLN A 306 -24.03 6.11 -5.44
C GLN A 306 -24.73 6.53 -4.14
N PRO A 307 -25.36 5.61 -3.39
CA PRO A 307 -26.15 5.96 -2.21
C PRO A 307 -25.37 6.77 -1.17
N MET A 308 -24.13 6.36 -0.89
CA MET A 308 -23.27 6.97 0.12
C MET A 308 -22.84 8.40 -0.25
N MET A 309 -22.57 8.67 -1.53
CA MET A 309 -22.30 10.04 -2.00
C MET A 309 -23.56 10.90 -1.94
N LYS A 310 -24.70 10.35 -2.38
CA LYS A 310 -26.00 11.04 -2.31
C LYS A 310 -26.36 11.43 -0.87
N GLU A 311 -26.12 10.55 0.09
CA GLU A 311 -26.34 10.81 1.53
C GLU A 311 -25.39 11.88 2.08
N SER A 312 -24.11 11.85 1.68
CA SER A 312 -23.14 12.91 2.04
C SER A 312 -23.61 14.27 1.53
N ILE A 313 -24.06 14.34 0.28
CA ILE A 313 -24.60 15.57 -0.32
C ILE A 313 -25.87 16.04 0.38
N ALA A 314 -26.76 15.12 0.74
CA ALA A 314 -28.00 15.46 1.42
C ALA A 314 -27.75 15.99 2.84
N SER A 315 -26.71 15.49 3.52
CA SER A 315 -26.39 15.85 4.90
C SER A 315 -25.59 17.16 4.97
N ASP A 316 -24.55 17.29 4.14
CA ASP A 316 -23.58 18.40 4.24
C ASP A 316 -23.74 19.45 3.12
N GLY A 317 -24.65 19.22 2.17
CA GLY A 317 -24.88 20.09 1.02
C GLY A 317 -23.80 20.02 -0.07
N ALA A 318 -22.74 19.23 0.14
CA ALA A 318 -21.63 19.07 -0.79
C ALA A 318 -20.93 17.71 -0.62
N LEU A 319 -20.03 17.37 -1.54
CA LEU A 319 -19.04 16.31 -1.34
C LEU A 319 -17.74 16.94 -0.86
N ASP A 320 -17.17 16.37 0.19
CA ASP A 320 -15.84 16.73 0.63
C ASP A 320 -14.78 16.01 -0.19
N LEU A 321 -13.88 16.79 -0.79
CA LEU A 321 -12.94 16.29 -1.79
C LEU A 321 -11.52 16.32 -1.24
N ALA A 322 -10.83 15.19 -1.35
CA ALA A 322 -9.41 15.08 -1.03
C ALA A 322 -8.71 14.16 -2.02
N ARG A 323 -7.44 14.45 -2.30
CA ARG A 323 -6.64 13.71 -3.27
C ARG A 323 -6.03 12.46 -2.61
N SER A 324 -6.09 11.31 -3.29
CA SER A 324 -5.33 10.13 -2.89
C SER A 324 -3.84 10.43 -2.82
N ALA A 325 -3.15 9.83 -1.86
CA ALA A 325 -1.69 9.89 -1.82
C ALA A 325 -1.04 9.11 -2.97
N ASN A 326 -1.79 8.21 -3.63
CA ASN A 326 -1.37 7.48 -4.83
C ASN A 326 -1.77 8.20 -6.13
N ALA A 327 -2.35 9.40 -6.06
CA ALA A 327 -2.69 10.16 -7.24
C ALA A 327 -1.44 10.41 -8.09
N THR A 328 -1.55 10.14 -9.40
CA THR A 328 -0.47 10.39 -10.34
C THR A 328 -0.22 11.89 -10.51
N GLN A 329 0.89 12.26 -11.17
CA GLN A 329 1.14 13.65 -11.54
C GLN A 329 0.04 14.20 -12.47
N GLU A 330 -0.47 13.36 -13.38
CA GLU A 330 -1.61 13.67 -14.25
C GLU A 330 -2.88 13.95 -13.41
N ASP A 331 -3.18 13.07 -12.46
CA ASP A 331 -4.32 13.26 -11.54
C ASP A 331 -4.18 14.56 -10.73
N SER A 332 -2.95 14.90 -10.34
CA SER A 332 -2.65 16.14 -9.61
C SER A 332 -2.87 17.40 -10.45
N GLN A 333 -2.52 17.37 -11.74
CA GLN A 333 -2.77 18.49 -12.64
C GLN A 333 -4.26 18.71 -12.89
N ARG A 334 -5.02 17.61 -13.00
CA ARG A 334 -6.46 17.66 -13.27
C ARG A 334 -7.32 17.83 -12.01
N TRP A 335 -6.74 17.67 -10.82
CA TRP A 335 -7.49 17.72 -9.55
C TRP A 335 -8.33 18.99 -9.39
N SER A 336 -7.78 20.17 -9.73
CA SER A 336 -8.50 21.44 -9.61
C SER A 336 -9.72 21.53 -10.53
N GLU A 337 -9.58 21.04 -11.77
CA GLU A 337 -10.66 20.96 -12.75
C GLU A 337 -11.76 20.01 -12.28
N ILE A 338 -11.37 18.80 -11.84
CA ILE A 338 -12.28 17.79 -11.31
C ILE A 338 -13.06 18.33 -10.12
N ARG A 339 -12.35 18.98 -9.19
CA ARG A 339 -12.96 19.55 -8.00
C ARG A 339 -14.03 20.58 -8.36
N TYR A 340 -13.74 21.46 -9.31
CA TYR A 340 -14.67 22.47 -9.78
C TYR A 340 -15.92 21.84 -10.41
N ILE A 341 -15.73 20.91 -11.35
CA ILE A 341 -16.83 20.30 -12.11
C ILE A 341 -17.71 19.42 -11.22
N VAL A 342 -17.13 18.67 -10.27
CA VAL A 342 -17.91 17.91 -9.29
C VAL A 342 -18.74 18.84 -8.40
N SER A 343 -18.16 19.95 -7.95
CA SER A 343 -18.88 20.93 -7.11
C SER A 343 -20.06 21.54 -7.86
N GLU A 344 -19.88 21.87 -9.14
CA GLU A 344 -20.94 22.37 -10.02
C GLU A 344 -22.02 21.30 -10.28
N ALA A 345 -21.60 20.07 -10.59
CA ALA A 345 -22.49 18.95 -10.88
C ALA A 345 -23.38 18.60 -9.68
N VAL A 346 -22.87 18.74 -8.47
CA VAL A 346 -23.55 18.40 -7.21
C VAL A 346 -24.38 19.56 -6.67
N ALA A 347 -24.12 20.80 -7.10
CA ALA A 347 -24.82 21.98 -6.62
C ALA A 347 -26.37 21.83 -6.76
N PRO A 348 -27.14 22.34 -5.78
CA PRO A 348 -28.59 22.40 -5.90
C PRO A 348 -28.92 23.13 -7.20
N ARG A 349 -29.77 22.53 -8.06
CA ARG A 349 -30.29 23.28 -9.20
C ARG A 349 -31.02 24.47 -8.61
N ARG A 350 -30.51 25.68 -8.85
CA ARG A 350 -31.30 26.90 -8.64
C ARG A 350 -32.53 26.71 -9.52
N SER A 351 -33.65 26.40 -8.91
CA SER A 351 -34.94 26.40 -9.59
C SER A 351 -35.03 27.79 -10.19
N ASN A 352 -34.98 27.87 -11.52
CA ASN A 352 -35.31 29.08 -12.25
C ASN A 352 -36.79 29.34 -11.98
N ILE A 353 -37.07 29.97 -10.83
CA ILE A 353 -38.33 30.63 -10.55
C ILE A 353 -38.28 31.93 -11.38
N PHE A 354 -38.33 31.77 -12.70
CA PHE A 354 -38.90 32.80 -13.54
C PHE A 354 -40.41 32.60 -13.44
N SER A 355 -40.97 33.13 -12.35
CA SER A 355 -42.37 33.52 -12.31
C SER A 355 -42.54 34.61 -13.37
N LEU A 356 -43.00 34.20 -14.55
CA LEU A 356 -43.60 35.10 -15.53
C LEU A 356 -44.83 35.72 -14.86
N GLY A 357 -44.66 36.96 -14.42
CA GLY A 357 -45.77 37.86 -14.07
C GLY A 357 -46.29 38.56 -15.31
#